data_AF-A0A6P8HKU9-F1
#
_entry.id   AF-A0A6P8HKU9-F1
#
_cell.length_a   1.000
_cell.length_b   1.000
_cell.length_c   1.000
_cell.angle_alpha   90.00
_cell.angle_beta   90.00
_cell.angle_gamma   90.00
#
_symmetry.space_group_name_H-M   'P 1'
#
loop_
_entity.id
_entity.type
_entity.pdbx_description
1 polymer ?
#
loop_
_entity_poly.entity_id
_entity_poly.type
_entity_poly.pdbx_seq_one_letter_code
_entity_poly.pdbx_strand_id
1 'polypeptide(L)'
;MTIRDLVTGIVQEFHLENYQVRELPGKTLADLNAKASSVENSEIAIEDVERRMSNFELDNIHAIKDPRLRCVKELLYEEEQFFNDLKCVFEVYAEPLKKWGMTRADYKAIFEPLETICNLNVRLSNMLEEAVKKWETSTTLIGGIFTELDILWSTYDDYFQFFRGTRMYLKQKRDYEPEFQAFINLQRGARNTHLEMLLLRPIQHVVDYERILTSLLDKTPADHPDRQDLDHVATNFRRIVRERSEEIVAFENEVT
;
A
#
# COMPACT_ATOMS: atom_id res chain seq x y z
N MET A 1 -1.86 -25.62 -26.19
CA MET A 1 -2.30 -25.19 -24.86
C MET A 1 -1.12 -24.51 -24.18
N THR A 2 -1.26 -23.22 -23.95
CA THR A 2 -0.31 -22.39 -23.21
C THR A 2 -0.62 -22.44 -21.71
N ILE A 3 0.27 -21.92 -20.87
CA ILE A 3 -0.01 -21.75 -19.43
C ILE A 3 -1.22 -20.82 -19.23
N ARG A 4 -1.36 -19.77 -20.06
CA ARG A 4 -2.57 -18.92 -20.07
C ARG A 4 -3.85 -19.73 -20.28
N ASP A 5 -3.88 -20.59 -21.29
CA ASP A 5 -5.05 -21.44 -21.58
C ASP A 5 -5.35 -22.39 -20.41
N LEU A 6 -4.31 -22.89 -19.73
CA LEU A 6 -4.44 -23.79 -18.57
C LEU A 6 -5.13 -23.13 -17.38
N VAL A 7 -4.83 -21.85 -17.10
CA VAL A 7 -5.34 -21.14 -15.91
C VAL A 7 -6.60 -20.30 -16.19
N THR A 8 -7.03 -20.19 -17.45
CA THR A 8 -8.14 -19.30 -17.87
C THR A 8 -9.44 -19.56 -17.12
N GLY A 9 -9.78 -20.83 -16.83
CA GLY A 9 -11.01 -21.16 -16.09
C GLY A 9 -11.04 -20.58 -14.68
N ILE A 10 -9.92 -20.69 -13.95
CA ILE A 10 -9.78 -20.15 -12.59
C ILE A 10 -9.76 -18.61 -12.63
N VAL A 11 -9.03 -18.03 -13.58
CA VAL A 11 -8.98 -16.57 -13.76
C VAL A 11 -10.39 -15.99 -13.98
N GLN A 12 -11.23 -16.65 -14.78
CA GLN A 12 -12.61 -16.23 -15.03
C GLN A 12 -13.52 -16.45 -13.80
N GLU A 13 -13.40 -17.59 -13.12
CA GLU A 13 -14.18 -17.89 -11.92
C GLU A 13 -13.95 -16.85 -10.81
N PHE A 14 -12.68 -16.46 -10.61
CA PHE A 14 -12.28 -15.52 -9.56
C PHE A 14 -12.21 -14.05 -10.01
N HIS A 15 -12.61 -13.75 -11.25
CA HIS A 15 -12.63 -12.39 -11.81
C HIS A 15 -11.28 -11.67 -11.69
N LEU A 16 -10.19 -12.38 -12.01
CA LEU A 16 -8.83 -11.82 -11.92
C LEU A 16 -8.51 -10.99 -13.16
N GLU A 17 -8.45 -9.67 -13.02
CA GLU A 17 -8.16 -8.73 -14.13
C GLU A 17 -6.66 -8.63 -14.42
N ASN A 18 -5.82 -8.75 -13.39
CA ASN A 18 -4.37 -8.65 -13.47
C ASN A 18 -3.74 -9.78 -12.63
N TYR A 19 -3.16 -10.80 -13.27
CA TYR A 19 -2.65 -11.99 -12.57
C TYR A 19 -1.27 -12.43 -13.07
N GLN A 20 -0.54 -13.12 -12.19
CA GLN A 20 0.71 -13.80 -12.49
C GLN A 20 0.63 -15.27 -12.06
N VAL A 21 1.39 -16.13 -12.73
CA VAL A 21 1.48 -17.57 -12.40
C VAL A 21 2.88 -17.86 -11.89
N ARG A 22 3.00 -18.56 -10.77
CA ARG A 22 4.29 -18.98 -10.19
C ARG A 22 4.37 -20.48 -10.00
N GLU A 23 5.54 -21.04 -10.23
CA GLU A 23 5.84 -22.44 -9.91
C GLU A 23 6.28 -22.57 -8.44
N LEU A 24 5.65 -23.48 -7.71
CA LEU A 24 5.96 -23.83 -6.32
C LEU A 24 6.86 -25.07 -6.25
N PRO A 25 7.70 -25.18 -5.19
CA PRO A 25 7.81 -24.28 -4.04
C PRO A 25 8.70 -23.04 -4.28
N GLY A 26 9.41 -22.96 -5.41
CA GLY A 26 10.43 -21.93 -5.69
C GLY A 26 9.91 -20.51 -5.94
N LYS A 27 8.59 -20.34 -6.13
CA LYS A 27 7.91 -19.08 -6.50
C LYS A 27 8.47 -18.43 -7.77
N THR A 28 8.97 -19.23 -8.71
CA THR A 28 9.51 -18.75 -9.99
C THR A 28 8.37 -18.28 -10.88
N LEU A 29 8.49 -17.09 -11.48
CA LEU A 29 7.47 -16.55 -12.38
C LEU A 29 7.41 -17.37 -13.67
N ALA A 30 6.23 -17.90 -13.99
CA ALA A 30 5.97 -18.63 -15.22
C ALA A 30 5.60 -17.68 -16.36
N ASP A 31 6.13 -17.94 -17.55
CA ASP A 31 5.74 -17.22 -18.77
C ASP A 31 4.38 -17.75 -19.26
N LEU A 32 3.34 -16.91 -19.20
CA LEU A 32 1.98 -17.27 -19.62
C LEU A 32 1.89 -17.71 -21.08
N ASN A 33 2.84 -17.32 -21.94
CA ASN A 33 2.89 -17.71 -23.34
C ASN A 33 3.65 -19.02 -23.58
N ALA A 34 4.31 -19.57 -22.56
CA ALA A 34 5.00 -20.86 -22.64
C ALA A 34 3.99 -22.01 -22.79
N LYS A 35 4.49 -23.16 -23.27
CA LYS A 35 3.68 -24.39 -23.38
C LYS A 35 3.33 -24.90 -21.98
N ALA A 36 2.09 -25.32 -21.77
CA ALA A 36 1.66 -25.90 -20.49
C ALA A 36 2.51 -27.10 -20.02
N SER A 37 3.17 -27.81 -20.95
CA SER A 37 4.10 -28.90 -20.63
C SER A 37 5.33 -28.45 -19.82
N SER A 38 5.65 -27.16 -19.76
CA SER A 38 6.77 -26.67 -18.94
C SER A 38 6.48 -26.69 -17.44
N VAL A 39 5.21 -26.78 -17.05
CA VAL A 39 4.75 -26.79 -15.64
C VAL A 39 4.00 -28.08 -15.26
N GLU A 40 4.06 -29.12 -16.10
CA GLU A 40 3.24 -30.33 -15.99
C GLU A 40 3.45 -31.14 -14.69
N ASN A 41 4.61 -30.99 -14.05
CA ASN A 41 4.95 -31.63 -12.77
C ASN A 41 5.21 -30.62 -11.65
N SER A 42 4.88 -29.35 -11.87
CA SER A 42 5.05 -28.27 -10.90
C SER A 42 3.68 -27.91 -10.32
N GLU A 43 3.62 -27.66 -9.01
CA GLU A 43 2.46 -26.99 -8.44
C GLU A 43 2.49 -25.52 -8.87
N ILE A 44 1.36 -24.98 -9.34
CA ILE A 44 1.27 -23.60 -9.82
C ILE A 44 0.36 -22.77 -8.92
N ALA A 45 0.81 -21.57 -8.54
CA ALA A 45 0.02 -20.57 -7.86
C ALA A 45 -0.42 -19.50 -8.85
N ILE A 46 -1.72 -19.18 -8.87
CA ILE A 46 -2.27 -18.04 -9.60
C ILE A 46 -2.44 -16.91 -8.59
N GLU A 47 -1.67 -15.86 -8.77
CA GLU A 47 -1.65 -14.70 -7.88
C GLU A 47 -2.28 -13.52 -8.61
N ASP A 48 -3.27 -12.91 -7.98
CA ASP A 48 -3.78 -11.60 -8.37
C ASP A 48 -2.68 -10.56 -8.08
N VAL A 49 -2.27 -9.81 -9.10
CA VAL A 49 -1.19 -8.82 -9.03
C VAL A 49 -1.66 -7.55 -8.33
N GLU A 50 -2.96 -7.26 -8.39
CA GLU A 50 -3.56 -6.07 -7.76
C GLU A 50 -3.98 -6.35 -6.31
N ARG A 51 -4.47 -7.57 -6.03
CA ARG A 51 -4.48 -8.07 -4.65
C ARG A 51 -3.08 -8.53 -4.28
N ARG A 52 -2.21 -7.58 -3.93
CA ARG A 52 -0.94 -7.83 -3.21
C ARG A 52 -1.22 -8.47 -1.85
N MET A 53 -1.57 -9.75 -1.91
CA MET A 53 -1.75 -10.61 -0.77
C MET A 53 -0.91 -11.84 -1.01
N SER A 54 -0.06 -12.16 -0.04
CA SER A 54 0.17 -13.58 0.19
C SER A 54 -1.18 -14.11 0.70
N ASN A 55 -1.88 -14.94 -0.09
CA ASN A 55 -3.18 -15.53 0.31
C ASN A 55 -3.11 -16.17 1.71
N PHE A 56 -1.92 -16.61 2.13
CA PHE A 56 -1.64 -17.19 3.44
C PHE A 56 -1.84 -16.23 4.63
N GLU A 57 -1.54 -14.93 4.52
CA GLU A 57 -1.66 -14.00 5.64
C GLU A 57 -3.10 -13.53 5.87
N LEU A 58 -3.87 -13.26 4.80
CA LEU A 58 -5.28 -12.91 4.95
C LEU A 58 -6.19 -14.09 5.27
N ASP A 59 -5.91 -15.29 4.78
CA ASP A 59 -6.66 -16.49 5.19
C ASP A 59 -6.57 -16.71 6.72
N ASN A 60 -5.40 -16.40 7.30
CA ASN A 60 -5.20 -16.41 8.75
C ASN A 60 -5.95 -15.27 9.47
N ILE A 61 -6.04 -14.08 8.87
CA ILE A 61 -6.82 -12.96 9.43
C ILE A 61 -8.32 -13.30 9.42
N HIS A 62 -8.84 -13.90 8.34
CA HIS A 62 -10.25 -14.28 8.24
C HIS A 62 -10.65 -15.41 9.20
N ALA A 63 -9.70 -16.23 9.66
CA ALA A 63 -9.91 -17.24 10.71
C ALA A 63 -10.10 -16.65 12.12
N ILE A 64 -9.76 -15.37 12.34
CA ILE A 64 -9.92 -14.70 13.64
C ILE A 64 -11.41 -14.53 13.97
N LYS A 65 -11.85 -15.06 15.12
CA LYS A 65 -13.26 -15.02 15.54
C LYS A 65 -13.72 -13.64 16.03
N ASP A 66 -12.82 -12.88 16.66
CA ASP A 66 -13.12 -11.53 17.13
C ASP A 66 -13.12 -10.56 15.93
N PRO A 67 -14.27 -9.97 15.58
CA PRO A 67 -14.40 -9.11 14.42
C PRO A 67 -13.61 -7.80 14.57
N ARG A 68 -13.44 -7.27 15.80
CA ARG A 68 -12.63 -6.06 16.05
C ARG A 68 -11.15 -6.38 15.88
N LEU A 69 -10.68 -7.46 16.48
CA LEU A 69 -9.28 -7.91 16.34
C LEU A 69 -8.93 -8.15 14.87
N ARG A 70 -9.86 -8.73 14.10
CA ARG A 70 -9.67 -8.94 12.66
C ARG A 70 -9.37 -7.63 11.93
N CYS A 71 -10.14 -6.57 12.16
CA CYS A 71 -9.89 -5.25 11.55
C CYS A 71 -8.55 -4.66 11.97
N VAL A 72 -8.12 -4.85 13.23
CA VAL A 72 -6.82 -4.34 13.69
C VAL A 72 -5.65 -5.14 13.11
N LYS A 73 -5.82 -6.44 12.89
CA LYS A 73 -4.84 -7.26 12.19
C LYS A 73 -4.76 -6.92 10.70
N GLU A 74 -5.89 -6.62 10.07
CA GLU A 74 -5.93 -6.06 8.71
C GLU A 74 -5.20 -4.72 8.64
N LEU A 75 -5.43 -3.83 9.61
CA LEU A 75 -4.73 -2.55 9.71
C LEU A 75 -3.20 -2.70 9.79
N LEU A 76 -2.72 -3.60 10.65
CA LEU A 76 -1.29 -3.92 10.77
C LEU A 76 -0.71 -4.52 9.49
N TYR A 77 -1.50 -5.31 8.78
CA TYR A 77 -1.10 -5.86 7.50
C TYR A 77 -0.94 -4.76 6.44
N GLU A 78 -1.90 -3.85 6.32
CA GLU A 78 -1.79 -2.72 5.40
C GLU A 78 -0.60 -1.81 5.73
N GLU A 79 -0.32 -1.57 7.02
CA GLU A 79 0.89 -0.87 7.45
C GLU A 79 2.18 -1.56 6.96
N GLU A 80 2.27 -2.89 7.08
CA GLU A 80 3.41 -3.65 6.58
C GLU A 80 3.55 -3.54 5.05
N GLN A 81 2.44 -3.64 4.32
CA GLN A 81 2.46 -3.47 2.85
C GLN A 81 2.89 -2.08 2.45
N PHE A 82 2.38 -1.06 3.15
CA PHE A 82 2.75 0.32 2.97
C PHE A 82 4.26 0.53 3.16
N PHE A 83 4.86 -0.03 4.22
CA PHE A 83 6.31 0.04 4.42
C PHE A 83 7.11 -0.69 3.34
N ASN A 84 6.65 -1.86 2.89
CA ASN A 84 7.30 -2.59 1.82
C ASN A 84 7.32 -1.77 0.52
N ASP A 85 6.25 -1.06 0.22
CA ASP A 85 6.18 -0.14 -0.91
C ASP A 85 7.11 1.06 -0.76
N LEU A 86 7.12 1.70 0.40
CA LEU A 86 8.04 2.82 0.66
C LEU A 86 9.49 2.37 0.60
N LYS A 87 9.81 1.20 1.14
CA LYS A 87 11.15 0.60 1.03
C LYS A 87 11.54 0.41 -0.44
N CYS A 88 10.60 -0.04 -1.28
CA CYS A 88 10.83 -0.14 -2.72
C CYS A 88 11.18 1.22 -3.34
N VAL A 89 10.51 2.32 -2.94
CA VAL A 89 10.87 3.69 -3.39
C VAL A 89 12.33 3.99 -3.09
N PHE A 90 12.75 3.76 -1.84
CA PHE A 90 14.09 4.12 -1.42
C PHE A 90 15.16 3.26 -2.09
N GLU A 91 14.95 1.95 -2.18
CA GLU A 91 15.92 1.01 -2.74
C GLU A 91 16.04 1.09 -4.28
N VAL A 92 14.92 1.28 -4.98
CA VAL A 92 14.88 1.25 -6.45
C VAL A 92 15.10 2.63 -7.06
N TYR A 93 14.69 3.69 -6.37
CA TYR A 93 14.73 5.04 -6.91
C TYR A 93 15.63 5.99 -6.12
N ALA A 94 15.37 6.20 -4.84
CA ALA A 94 16.04 7.26 -4.08
C ALA A 94 17.56 7.03 -3.97
N GLU A 95 17.98 5.84 -3.52
CA GLU A 95 19.39 5.50 -3.35
C GLU A 95 20.15 5.42 -4.69
N PRO A 96 19.59 4.79 -5.75
CA PRO A 96 20.19 4.85 -7.08
C PRO A 96 20.31 6.27 -7.65
N LEU A 97 19.29 7.13 -7.52
CA LEU A 97 19.33 8.51 -7.99
C LEU A 97 20.38 9.34 -7.24
N LYS A 98 20.50 9.14 -5.92
CA LYS A 98 21.53 9.78 -5.10
C LYS A 98 22.94 9.41 -5.55
N LYS A 99 23.18 8.14 -5.89
CA LYS A 99 24.46 7.67 -6.46
C LYS A 99 24.72 8.20 -7.86
N TRP A 100 23.66 8.39 -8.65
CA TRP A 100 23.74 8.96 -10.00
C TRP A 100 24.07 10.46 -10.00
N GLY A 101 23.95 11.14 -8.85
CA GLY A 101 24.31 12.55 -8.69
C GLY A 101 23.12 13.48 -8.47
N MET A 102 21.96 12.95 -8.09
CA MET A 102 20.80 13.77 -7.74
C MET A 102 21.14 14.80 -6.67
N THR A 103 20.71 16.04 -6.87
CA THR A 103 21.01 17.13 -5.93
C THR A 103 20.27 16.92 -4.61
N ARG A 104 20.76 17.55 -3.54
CA ARG A 104 20.06 17.56 -2.25
C ARG A 104 18.69 18.23 -2.35
N ALA A 105 18.53 19.25 -3.21
CA ALA A 105 17.26 19.92 -3.40
C ALA A 105 16.24 18.99 -4.06
N ASP A 106 16.66 18.25 -5.09
CA ASP A 106 15.84 17.28 -5.80
C ASP A 106 15.44 16.12 -4.85
N TYR A 107 16.38 15.64 -4.02
CA TYR A 107 16.09 14.63 -3.00
C TYR A 107 14.98 15.10 -2.05
N LYS A 108 15.13 16.31 -1.51
CA LYS A 108 14.14 16.91 -0.61
C LYS A 108 12.79 17.09 -1.28
N ALA A 109 12.80 17.49 -2.55
CA ALA A 109 11.59 17.72 -3.33
C ALA A 109 10.87 16.44 -3.79
N ILE A 110 11.49 15.26 -3.70
CA ILE A 110 10.88 14.01 -4.16
C ILE A 110 10.69 12.99 -3.02
N PHE A 111 11.66 12.85 -2.11
CA PHE A 111 11.71 11.73 -1.16
C PHE A 111 11.62 12.12 0.32
N GLU A 112 12.05 13.31 0.74
CA GLU A 112 12.10 13.69 2.17
C GLU A 112 10.71 13.61 2.87
N PRO A 113 9.58 14.01 2.24
CA PRO A 113 8.27 13.85 2.87
C PRO A 113 7.79 12.40 3.03
N LEU A 114 8.31 11.47 2.22
CA LEU A 114 8.06 10.04 2.45
C LEU A 114 8.77 9.54 3.71
N GLU A 115 9.96 10.06 4.03
CA GLU A 115 10.65 9.72 5.27
C GLU A 115 9.86 10.21 6.48
N THR A 116 9.27 11.42 6.40
CA THR A 116 8.40 11.96 7.45
C THR A 116 7.18 11.06 7.70
N ILE A 117 6.47 10.68 6.63
CA ILE A 117 5.34 9.75 6.74
C ILE A 117 5.78 8.39 7.27
N CYS A 118 6.87 7.83 6.77
CA CYS A 118 7.37 6.52 7.20
C CYS A 118 7.64 6.49 8.72
N ASN A 119 8.36 7.49 9.23
CA ASN A 119 8.67 7.59 10.66
C ASN A 119 7.40 7.65 11.54
N LEU A 120 6.38 8.36 11.07
CA LEU A 120 5.13 8.51 11.80
C LEU A 120 4.33 7.20 11.82
N ASN A 121 4.20 6.53 10.68
CA ASN A 121 3.50 5.25 10.60
C ASN A 121 4.26 4.16 11.37
N VAL A 122 5.60 4.14 11.38
CA VAL A 122 6.36 3.17 12.22
C VAL A 122 5.97 3.30 13.69
N ARG A 123 5.76 4.53 14.19
CA ARG A 123 5.30 4.74 15.56
C ARG A 123 3.88 4.20 15.76
N LEU A 124 2.96 4.48 14.84
CA LEU A 124 1.59 3.96 14.86
C LEU A 124 1.57 2.43 14.87
N SER A 125 2.27 1.79 13.94
CA SER A 125 2.43 0.34 13.85
C SER A 125 2.92 -0.29 15.15
N ASN A 126 3.97 0.27 15.76
CA ASN A 126 4.47 -0.24 17.06
C ASN A 126 3.41 -0.16 18.16
N MET A 127 2.62 0.92 18.22
CA MET A 127 1.53 1.07 19.19
C MET A 127 0.40 0.06 18.94
N LEU A 128 0.04 -0.16 17.68
CA LEU A 128 -0.97 -1.15 17.27
C LEU A 128 -0.52 -2.59 17.60
N GLU A 129 0.74 -2.93 17.34
CA GLU A 129 1.30 -4.25 17.69
C GLU A 129 1.25 -4.51 19.19
N GLU A 130 1.60 -3.52 20.02
CA GLU A 130 1.52 -3.63 21.47
C GLU A 130 0.08 -3.78 21.97
N ALA A 131 -0.88 -3.08 21.34
CA ALA A 131 -2.30 -3.24 21.63
C ALA A 131 -2.80 -4.65 21.29
N VAL A 132 -2.35 -5.22 20.17
CA VAL A 132 -2.69 -6.58 19.75
C VAL A 132 -2.08 -7.65 20.66
N LYS A 133 -0.86 -7.45 21.18
CA LYS A 133 -0.24 -8.39 22.15
C LYS A 133 -1.02 -8.48 23.46
N LYS A 134 -1.68 -7.39 23.86
CA LYS A 134 -2.47 -7.27 25.10
C LYS A 134 -3.97 -7.18 24.80
N TRP A 135 -4.40 -7.77 23.69
CA TRP A 135 -5.73 -7.58 23.16
C TRP A 135 -6.81 -8.06 24.12
N GLU A 136 -7.80 -7.20 24.34
CA GLU A 136 -9.03 -7.50 25.05
C GLU A 136 -10.20 -6.82 24.32
N THR A 137 -11.17 -7.63 23.90
CA THR A 137 -12.24 -7.19 22.98
C THR A 137 -13.09 -6.08 23.57
N SER A 138 -13.21 -6.02 24.90
CA SER A 138 -14.05 -5.03 25.60
C SER A 138 -13.31 -3.80 26.09
N THR A 139 -11.97 -3.74 26.00
CA THR A 139 -11.19 -2.64 26.60
C THR A 139 -10.06 -2.10 25.75
N THR A 140 -9.60 -2.80 24.70
CA THR A 140 -8.54 -2.27 23.84
C THR A 140 -9.01 -1.02 23.08
N LEU A 141 -8.21 0.05 23.20
CA LEU A 141 -8.49 1.38 22.66
C LEU A 141 -7.62 1.65 21.42
N ILE A 142 -8.17 1.43 20.23
CA ILE A 142 -7.49 1.69 18.96
C ILE A 142 -7.70 3.14 18.53
N GLY A 143 -8.92 3.69 18.69
CA GLY A 143 -9.18 5.11 18.45
C GLY A 143 -8.25 6.00 19.28
N GLY A 144 -8.05 5.64 20.56
CA GLY A 144 -7.11 6.34 21.45
C GLY A 144 -5.68 6.44 20.90
N ILE A 145 -5.17 5.40 20.23
CA ILE A 145 -3.82 5.41 19.62
C ILE A 145 -3.72 6.47 18.52
N PHE A 146 -4.75 6.59 17.67
CA PHE A 146 -4.77 7.62 16.62
C PHE A 146 -4.92 9.02 17.20
N THR A 147 -5.67 9.19 18.28
CA THR A 147 -5.79 10.47 18.99
C THR A 147 -4.47 10.91 19.62
N GLU A 148 -3.64 9.98 20.10
CA GLU A 148 -2.28 10.28 20.60
C GLU A 148 -1.30 10.73 19.50
N LEU A 149 -1.63 10.48 18.23
CA LEU A 149 -0.86 10.89 17.06
C LEU A 149 -1.58 12.02 16.32
N ASP A 150 -1.89 13.10 17.04
CA ASP A 150 -2.56 14.30 16.52
C ASP A 150 -1.91 14.90 15.26
N ILE A 151 -0.59 14.79 15.13
CA ILE A 151 0.18 15.23 13.95
C ILE A 151 -0.03 14.38 12.70
N LEU A 152 -0.68 13.22 12.79
CA LEU A 152 -0.96 12.32 11.66
C LEU A 152 -1.73 13.05 10.57
N TRP A 153 -2.75 13.80 10.95
CA TRP A 153 -3.63 14.52 10.02
C TRP A 153 -2.88 15.55 9.20
N SER A 154 -2.17 16.45 9.87
CA SER A 154 -1.38 17.49 9.21
C SER A 154 -0.27 16.91 8.34
N THR A 155 0.33 15.79 8.76
CA THR A 155 1.40 15.13 7.99
C THR A 155 0.88 14.59 6.65
N TYR A 156 -0.29 13.95 6.65
CA TYR A 156 -0.91 13.50 5.39
C TYR A 156 -1.39 14.67 4.54
N ASP A 157 -2.00 15.71 5.13
CA ASP A 157 -2.41 16.92 4.40
C ASP A 157 -1.23 17.63 3.72
N ASP A 158 -0.10 17.73 4.41
CA ASP A 158 1.14 18.28 3.85
C ASP A 158 1.66 17.39 2.72
N TYR A 159 1.55 16.07 2.85
CA TYR A 159 1.96 15.14 1.81
C TYR A 159 1.11 15.25 0.54
N PHE A 160 -0.21 15.47 0.65
CA PHE A 160 -1.05 15.72 -0.52
C PHE A 160 -0.56 16.93 -1.33
N GLN A 161 -0.25 18.03 -0.64
CA GLN A 161 0.26 19.24 -1.28
C GLN A 161 1.64 19.00 -1.90
N PHE A 162 2.50 18.31 -1.16
CA PHE A 162 3.82 17.91 -1.63
C PHE A 162 3.75 17.06 -2.89
N PHE A 163 2.97 15.98 -2.87
CA PHE A 163 2.83 15.04 -3.99
C PHE A 163 2.40 15.77 -5.27
N ARG A 164 1.43 16.69 -5.17
CA ARG A 164 1.02 17.54 -6.30
C ARG A 164 2.21 18.32 -6.89
N GLY A 165 3.03 18.93 -6.04
CA GLY A 165 4.25 19.64 -6.46
C GLY A 165 5.29 18.69 -7.07
N THR A 166 5.54 17.56 -6.43
CA THR A 166 6.48 16.52 -6.87
C THR A 166 6.14 15.98 -8.24
N ARG A 167 4.85 15.79 -8.56
CA ARG A 167 4.42 15.35 -9.90
C ARG A 167 4.74 16.36 -10.98
N MET A 168 4.44 17.64 -10.74
CA MET A 168 4.78 18.72 -11.68
C MET A 168 6.29 18.80 -11.89
N TYR A 169 7.05 18.65 -10.81
CA TYR A 169 8.50 18.65 -10.83
C TYR A 169 9.09 17.46 -11.60
N LEU A 170 8.62 16.24 -11.35
CA LEU A 170 9.02 15.03 -12.08
C LEU A 170 8.69 15.10 -13.56
N LYS A 171 7.54 15.70 -13.92
CA LYS A 171 7.19 15.96 -15.32
C LYS A 171 8.21 16.89 -15.98
N GLN A 172 8.50 18.05 -15.37
CA GLN A 172 9.50 18.98 -15.89
C GLN A 172 10.87 18.33 -16.03
N LYS A 173 11.32 17.59 -15.01
CA LYS A 173 12.59 16.84 -15.05
C LYS A 173 12.66 15.89 -16.23
N ARG A 174 11.59 15.13 -16.51
CA ARG A 174 11.56 14.23 -17.68
C ARG A 174 11.57 14.97 -19.01
N ASP A 175 10.85 16.08 -19.10
CA ASP A 175 10.74 16.85 -20.35
C ASP A 175 12.05 17.57 -20.70
N TYR A 176 12.83 18.00 -19.69
CA TYR A 176 14.04 18.82 -19.89
C TYR A 176 15.37 18.10 -19.61
N GLU A 177 15.37 16.95 -18.92
CA GLU A 177 16.59 16.19 -18.58
C GLU A 177 16.50 14.74 -19.10
N PRO A 178 16.90 14.48 -20.36
CA PRO A 178 16.80 13.16 -20.99
C PRO A 178 17.53 12.04 -20.23
N GLU A 179 18.63 12.36 -19.56
CA GLU A 179 19.40 11.40 -18.76
C GLU A 179 18.61 10.94 -17.52
N PHE A 180 17.87 11.84 -16.88
CA PHE A 180 16.97 11.52 -15.78
C PHE A 180 15.85 10.60 -16.27
N GLN A 181 15.24 10.91 -17.42
CA GLN A 181 14.18 10.07 -18.00
C GLN A 181 14.70 8.66 -18.34
N ALA A 182 15.89 8.55 -18.94
CA ALA A 182 16.53 7.27 -19.23
C ALA A 182 16.80 6.46 -17.95
N PHE A 183 17.24 7.11 -16.89
CA PHE A 183 17.47 6.49 -15.59
C PHE A 183 16.17 5.92 -14.99
N ILE A 184 15.10 6.72 -14.95
CA ILE A 184 13.79 6.28 -14.43
C ILE A 184 13.26 5.08 -15.22
N ASN A 185 13.38 5.10 -16.55
CA ASN A 185 12.96 3.98 -17.39
C ASN A 185 13.78 2.69 -17.13
N LEU A 186 15.09 2.83 -16.87
CA LEU A 186 15.94 1.70 -16.53
C LEU A 186 15.52 1.05 -15.20
N GLN A 187 15.27 1.86 -14.16
CA GLN A 187 14.82 1.35 -12.86
C GLN A 187 13.43 0.71 -12.97
N ARG A 188 12.51 1.35 -13.71
CA ARG A 188 11.18 0.79 -13.99
C ARG A 188 11.28 -0.59 -14.65
N GLY A 189 12.11 -0.73 -15.69
CA GLY A 189 12.27 -2.01 -16.40
C GLY A 189 12.81 -3.14 -15.51
N ALA A 190 13.58 -2.83 -14.46
CA ALA A 190 14.15 -3.82 -13.56
C ALA A 190 13.15 -4.38 -12.54
N ARG A 191 12.15 -3.59 -12.12
CA ARG A 191 11.21 -3.94 -11.03
C ARG A 191 9.73 -3.89 -11.44
N ASN A 192 9.43 -3.49 -12.67
CA ASN A 192 8.08 -3.23 -13.18
C ASN A 192 7.21 -2.35 -12.27
N THR A 193 7.83 -1.38 -11.58
CA THR A 193 7.12 -0.51 -10.63
C THR A 193 7.38 0.93 -11.01
N HIS A 194 6.33 1.72 -11.22
CA HIS A 194 6.47 3.13 -11.58
C HIS A 194 6.77 3.99 -10.35
N LEU A 195 7.69 4.95 -10.46
CA LEU A 195 8.00 5.86 -9.36
C LEU A 195 6.72 6.60 -8.90
N GLU A 196 5.93 7.12 -9.82
CA GLU A 196 4.69 7.84 -9.49
C GLU A 196 3.63 6.97 -8.82
N MET A 197 3.53 5.68 -9.19
CA MET A 197 2.67 4.71 -8.48
C MET A 197 3.09 4.58 -7.03
N LEU A 198 4.40 4.48 -6.79
CA LEU A 198 4.91 4.35 -5.44
C LEU A 198 4.76 5.64 -4.62
N LEU A 199 4.97 6.80 -5.25
CA LEU A 199 4.75 8.12 -4.63
C LEU A 199 3.25 8.37 -4.36
N LEU A 200 2.35 7.68 -5.05
CA LEU A 200 0.90 7.75 -4.78
C LEU A 200 0.49 6.92 -3.56
N ARG A 201 1.30 5.95 -3.11
CA ARG A 201 0.90 5.01 -2.04
C ARG A 201 0.48 5.67 -0.74
N PRO A 202 1.11 6.75 -0.22
CA PRO A 202 0.63 7.38 1.00
C PRO A 202 -0.77 7.99 0.88
N ILE A 203 -1.18 8.37 -0.33
CA ILE A 203 -2.54 8.85 -0.59
C ILE A 203 -3.53 7.70 -0.56
N GLN A 204 -3.19 6.57 -1.18
CA GLN A 204 -4.01 5.35 -1.15
C GLN A 204 -4.15 4.80 0.27
N HIS A 205 -3.08 4.86 1.05
CA HIS A 205 -3.05 4.41 2.44
C HIS A 205 -4.06 5.15 3.35
N VAL A 206 -4.34 6.42 3.06
CA VAL A 206 -5.39 7.19 3.74
C VAL A 206 -6.79 6.63 3.46
N VAL A 207 -7.02 6.10 2.24
CA VAL A 207 -8.26 5.43 1.87
C VAL A 207 -8.39 4.10 2.61
N ASP A 208 -7.29 3.34 2.75
CA ASP A 208 -7.27 2.10 3.53
C ASP A 208 -7.59 2.35 5.01
N TYR A 209 -7.01 3.40 5.60
CA TYR A 209 -7.37 3.83 6.95
C TYR A 209 -8.85 4.14 7.11
N GLU A 210 -9.44 4.93 6.20
CA GLU A 210 -10.87 5.28 6.25
C GLU A 210 -11.75 4.03 6.27
N ARG A 211 -11.45 3.09 5.35
CA ARG A 211 -12.20 1.86 5.16
C ARG A 211 -12.10 0.95 6.38
N ILE A 212 -10.88 0.70 6.87
CA ILE A 212 -10.62 -0.23 7.97
C ILE A 212 -11.12 0.34 9.29
N LEU A 213 -10.91 1.63 9.56
CA LEU A 213 -11.34 2.27 10.80
C LEU A 213 -12.86 2.45 10.86
N THR A 214 -13.51 2.72 9.74
CA THR A 214 -14.99 2.66 9.66
C THR A 214 -15.49 1.24 9.95
N SER A 215 -14.88 0.22 9.36
CA SER A 215 -15.22 -1.19 9.60
C SER A 215 -15.02 -1.60 11.07
N LEU A 216 -13.96 -1.10 11.72
CA LEU A 216 -13.68 -1.31 13.14
C LEU A 216 -14.72 -0.59 14.01
N LEU A 217 -15.09 0.64 13.68
CA LEU A 217 -16.15 1.38 14.36
C LEU A 217 -17.48 0.61 14.29
N ASP A 218 -17.88 0.11 13.13
CA ASP A 218 -19.12 -0.66 12.95
C ASP A 218 -19.17 -1.92 13.81
N LYS A 219 -18.01 -2.52 14.08
CA LYS A 219 -17.85 -3.72 14.92
C LYS A 219 -17.62 -3.41 16.40
N THR A 220 -17.54 -2.14 16.78
CA THR A 220 -17.31 -1.71 18.16
C THR A 220 -18.64 -1.40 18.85
N PRO A 221 -19.00 -2.07 19.97
CA PRO A 221 -20.25 -1.78 20.68
C PRO A 221 -20.41 -0.31 21.11
N ALA A 222 -21.65 0.16 21.22
CA ALA A 222 -21.93 1.57 21.56
C ALA A 222 -21.48 1.95 22.98
N ASP A 223 -21.41 0.98 23.89
CA ASP A 223 -20.94 1.10 25.27
C ASP A 223 -19.43 0.85 25.43
N HIS A 224 -18.73 0.53 24.34
CA HIS A 224 -17.29 0.31 24.36
C HIS A 224 -16.56 1.65 24.60
N PRO A 225 -15.54 1.70 25.49
CA PRO A 225 -14.84 2.95 25.82
C PRO A 225 -14.17 3.64 24.61
N ASP A 226 -13.71 2.85 23.63
CA ASP A 226 -13.06 3.36 22.40
C ASP A 226 -14.04 3.90 21.35
N ARG A 227 -15.36 3.77 21.56
CA ARG A 227 -16.37 4.08 20.53
C ARG A 227 -16.30 5.55 20.08
N GLN A 228 -16.13 6.48 21.03
CA GLN A 228 -16.09 7.91 20.74
C GLN A 228 -14.82 8.29 19.96
N ASP A 229 -13.66 7.79 20.38
CA ASP A 229 -12.39 8.08 19.71
C ASP A 229 -12.36 7.47 18.30
N LEU A 230 -12.86 6.25 18.13
CA LEU A 230 -13.00 5.64 16.80
C LEU A 230 -13.95 6.41 15.88
N ASP A 231 -15.06 6.92 16.40
CA ASP A 231 -16.00 7.73 15.61
C ASP A 231 -15.34 9.03 15.14
N HIS A 232 -14.60 9.70 16.04
CA HIS A 232 -13.85 10.89 15.70
C HIS A 232 -12.80 10.62 14.61
N VAL A 233 -11.99 9.57 14.80
CA VAL A 233 -10.92 9.19 13.88
C VAL A 233 -11.47 8.78 12.51
N ALA A 234 -12.49 7.91 12.47
CA ALA A 234 -13.11 7.47 11.22
C ALA A 234 -13.77 8.65 10.49
N THR A 235 -14.41 9.57 11.21
CA THR A 235 -15.01 10.78 10.62
C THR A 235 -13.95 11.68 9.99
N ASN A 236 -12.78 11.84 10.62
CA ASN A 236 -11.68 12.64 10.08
C ASN A 236 -11.10 12.03 8.81
N PHE A 237 -10.80 10.72 8.80
CA PHE A 237 -10.32 10.04 7.59
C PHE A 237 -11.35 10.11 6.47
N ARG A 238 -12.64 9.89 6.77
CA ARG A 238 -13.73 10.04 5.79
C ARG A 238 -13.82 11.45 5.23
N ARG A 239 -13.61 12.46 6.07
CA ARG A 239 -13.57 13.85 5.63
C ARG A 239 -12.41 14.09 4.66
N ILE A 240 -11.20 13.64 5.00
CA ILE A 240 -10.00 13.78 4.14
C ILE A 240 -10.23 13.08 2.80
N VAL A 241 -10.65 11.81 2.81
CA VAL A 241 -10.92 11.05 1.59
C VAL A 241 -11.98 11.75 0.75
N ARG A 242 -13.08 12.22 1.35
CA ARG A 242 -14.15 12.93 0.62
C ARG A 242 -13.67 14.26 0.03
N GLU A 243 -12.99 15.09 0.80
CA GLU A 243 -12.48 16.40 0.34
C GLU A 243 -11.46 16.27 -0.78
N ARG A 244 -10.73 15.14 -0.82
CA ARG A 244 -9.70 14.86 -1.82
C ARG A 244 -10.10 13.79 -2.83
N SER A 245 -11.34 13.31 -2.85
CA SER A 245 -11.75 12.17 -3.68
C SER A 245 -11.50 12.42 -5.17
N GLU A 246 -11.84 13.60 -5.67
CA GLU A 246 -11.58 13.98 -7.07
C GLU A 246 -10.08 14.02 -7.37
N GLU A 247 -9.25 14.52 -6.44
CA GLU A 247 -7.79 14.55 -6.58
C GLU A 247 -7.20 13.13 -6.56
N ILE A 248 -7.68 12.26 -5.65
CA ILE A 248 -7.26 10.86 -5.53
C ILE A 248 -7.56 10.09 -6.83
N VAL A 249 -8.79 10.17 -7.31
CA VAL A 249 -9.22 9.50 -8.55
C VAL A 249 -8.48 10.05 -9.77
N ALA A 250 -8.27 11.37 -9.84
CA ALA A 250 -7.47 11.96 -10.90
C ALA A 250 -6.02 11.44 -10.88
N PHE A 251 -5.43 11.32 -9.69
CA PHE A 251 -4.07 10.79 -9.56
C PHE A 251 -3.97 9.31 -9.93
N GLU A 252 -4.96 8.49 -9.59
CA GLU A 252 -4.99 7.07 -9.95
C GLU A 252 -5.13 6.85 -11.46
N ASN A 253 -6.03 7.59 -12.12
CA ASN A 253 -6.27 7.50 -13.56
C ASN A 253 -5.08 7.96 -14.41
N GLU A 254 -4.26 8.88 -13.90
CA GLU A 254 -3.09 9.41 -14.62
C GLU A 254 -1.86 8.50 -14.51
N VAL A 255 -1.89 7.54 -13.59
CA VAL A 255 -0.75 6.70 -13.24
C VAL A 255 -0.94 5.25 -13.73
N THR A 256 -2.17 4.84 -14.03
CA THR A 256 -2.55 3.54 -14.64
C THR A 256 -2.43 3.59 -16.16
#